data_AF-A0A5M9JBG9-F1
#
_entry.id   AF-A0A5M9JBG9-F1
#
_cell.length_a   1.000
_cell.length_b   1.000
_cell.length_c   1.000
_cell.angle_alpha   90.00
_cell.angle_beta   90.00
_cell.angle_gamma   90.00
#
_symmetry.space_group_name_H-M   'P 1'
#
loop_
_entity.id
_entity.type
_entity.pdbx_description
1 polymer ?
#
loop_
_entity_poly.entity_id
_entity_poly.type
_entity_poly.pdbx_seq_one_letter_code
_entity_poly.pdbx_strand_id
1 'polypeptide(L)'
;MDRLVEETLRYGLVPPVVMEFPGITAGGAVGSMGVATLVELQLQKARKYVETTYHPVSDMPDAIKKIEEMTADPSIDYVDGIMFSKKKGAIITGRLTDTPTENTPVQRFSSASDPWFYMHVESSLDKGSDSKIPPRFAIPLAEYLFRI
;
A
#
# COMPACT_ATOMS: atom_id res chain seq x y z
N MET A 1 14.76 -0.93 8.15
CA MET A 1 14.17 0.14 7.29
C MET A 1 13.29 1.06 8.10
N ASP A 2 12.55 0.51 9.06
CA ASP A 2 11.50 1.23 9.81
C ASP A 2 11.99 2.51 10.47
N ARG A 3 13.12 2.44 11.19
CA ARG A 3 13.76 3.62 11.81
C ARG A 3 14.14 4.74 10.82
N LEU A 4 14.44 4.39 9.56
CA LEU A 4 14.75 5.38 8.53
C LEU A 4 13.49 6.08 8.04
N VAL A 5 12.39 5.33 7.85
CA VAL A 5 11.10 5.91 7.48
C VAL A 5 10.58 6.78 8.63
N GLU A 6 10.64 6.31 9.88
CA GLU A 6 10.26 7.09 11.05
C GLU A 6 11.01 8.42 11.13
N GLU A 7 12.33 8.42 10.88
CA GLU A 7 13.13 9.63 10.95
C GLU A 7 12.84 10.56 9.76
N THR A 8 12.70 10.02 8.53
CA THR A 8 12.37 10.83 7.35
C THR A 8 10.96 11.43 7.43
N LEU A 9 9.99 10.71 8.01
CA LEU A 9 8.63 11.20 8.25
C LEU A 9 8.61 12.42 9.17
N ARG A 10 9.56 12.57 10.10
CA ARG A 10 9.69 13.78 10.95
C ARG A 10 9.95 15.04 10.13
N TYR A 11 10.62 14.90 8.98
CA TYR A 11 10.88 15.98 8.03
C TYR A 11 9.78 16.09 6.96
N GLY A 12 8.69 15.33 7.08
CA GLY A 12 7.62 15.29 6.08
C GLY A 12 8.07 14.68 4.76
N LEU A 13 9.04 13.76 4.81
CA LEU A 13 9.61 13.09 3.65
C LEU A 13 9.46 11.57 3.79
N VAL A 14 9.37 10.87 2.66
CA VAL A 14 9.29 9.41 2.60
C VAL A 14 10.14 8.90 1.44
N PRO A 15 10.86 7.79 1.60
CA PRO A 15 11.49 7.14 0.45
C PRO A 15 10.41 6.60 -0.50
N PRO A 16 10.60 6.70 -1.83
CA PRO A 16 9.64 6.23 -2.84
C PRO A 16 9.44 4.71 -2.79
N VAL A 17 10.45 3.99 -2.32
CA VAL A 17 10.40 2.53 -2.17
C VAL A 17 10.77 2.21 -0.73
N VAL A 18 9.81 1.64 0.01
CA VAL A 18 10.06 1.04 1.32
C VAL A 18 10.28 -0.46 1.08
N MET A 19 11.46 -0.96 1.44
CA MET A 19 11.72 -2.40 1.40
C MET A 19 10.92 -3.08 2.53
N GLU A 20 10.01 -3.97 2.15
CA GLU A 20 9.10 -4.69 3.06
C GLU A 20 9.82 -5.63 4.03
N PHE A 21 10.97 -6.19 3.62
CA PHE A 21 11.70 -7.16 4.44
C PHE A 21 12.97 -6.56 5.08
N PRO A 22 13.19 -6.75 6.39
CA PRO A 22 14.38 -6.27 7.11
C PRO A 22 15.73 -6.80 6.60
N GLY A 23 15.75 -7.82 5.73
CA GLY A 23 16.94 -8.51 5.22
C GLY A 23 17.33 -8.22 3.77
N ILE A 24 16.52 -7.47 3.01
CA ILE A 24 16.87 -7.07 1.65
C ILE A 24 17.80 -5.85 1.76
N THR A 25 19.07 -6.02 1.41
CA THR A 25 20.02 -4.90 1.32
C THR A 25 19.59 -3.93 0.22
N ALA A 26 19.94 -2.64 0.36
CA ALA A 26 19.72 -1.65 -0.70
C ALA A 26 20.33 -2.17 -2.02
N GLY A 27 19.48 -2.50 -2.99
CA GLY A 27 19.88 -3.14 -4.25
C GLY A 27 19.51 -4.62 -4.42
N GLY A 28 18.78 -5.25 -3.51
CA GLY A 28 18.18 -6.57 -3.75
C GLY A 28 19.12 -7.78 -3.59
N ALA A 29 20.38 -7.56 -3.18
CA ALA A 29 21.41 -8.61 -3.15
C ALA A 29 21.35 -9.55 -1.92
N VAL A 30 20.35 -9.41 -1.04
CA VAL A 30 20.16 -10.22 0.18
C VAL A 30 21.46 -10.36 1.00
N GLY A 31 22.31 -9.33 1.00
CA GLY A 31 23.60 -9.31 1.71
C GLY A 31 24.70 -10.24 1.18
N SER A 32 24.52 -10.92 0.05
CA SER A 32 25.48 -11.91 -0.48
C SER A 32 26.70 -11.28 -1.18
N MET A 33 26.54 -10.09 -1.79
CA MET A 33 27.59 -9.43 -2.58
C MET A 33 28.41 -8.40 -1.79
N GLY A 34 28.17 -8.26 -0.48
CA GLY A 34 28.89 -7.33 0.39
C GLY A 34 27.99 -6.57 1.35
N VAL A 35 28.61 -5.80 2.24
CA VAL A 35 27.92 -4.96 3.22
C VAL A 35 27.79 -3.54 2.66
N ALA A 36 26.56 -3.07 2.44
CA ALA A 36 26.31 -1.68 2.09
C ALA A 36 26.60 -0.77 3.30
N THR A 37 27.62 0.09 3.21
CA THR A 37 28.03 0.99 4.29
C THR A 37 27.35 2.36 4.22
N LEU A 38 27.03 2.83 3.01
CA LEU A 38 26.39 4.11 2.76
C LEU A 38 25.47 4.02 1.55
N VAL A 39 24.29 4.64 1.64
CA VAL A 39 23.31 4.73 0.55
C VAL A 39 22.75 6.15 0.56
N GLU A 40 22.72 6.77 -0.62
CA GLU A 40 21.98 8.01 -0.83
C GLU A 40 20.59 7.66 -1.38
N LEU A 41 19.54 8.17 -0.72
CA LEU A 41 18.15 7.89 -1.08
C LEU A 41 17.46 9.16 -1.52
N GLN A 42 16.84 9.10 -2.69
CA GLN A 42 15.94 10.16 -3.12
C GLN A 42 14.68 10.12 -2.28
N LEU A 43 14.32 11.25 -1.66
CA LEU A 43 13.11 11.37 -0.84
C LEU A 43 12.01 12.09 -1.60
N GLN A 44 10.76 11.73 -1.33
CA GLN A 44 9.57 12.37 -1.83
C GLN A 44 8.79 13.01 -0.68
N LYS A 45 7.96 14.00 -0.98
CA LYS A 45 7.12 14.65 0.03
C LYS A 45 6.10 13.65 0.59
N ALA A 46 6.17 13.40 1.89
CA ALA A 46 5.18 12.58 2.58
C ALA A 46 3.84 13.33 2.66
N ARG A 47 2.76 12.62 2.40
CA ARG A 47 1.39 13.05 2.73
C ARG A 47 0.92 12.34 3.99
N LYS A 48 -0.14 12.86 4.61
CA LYS A 48 -0.67 12.28 5.85
C LYS A 48 -1.39 10.95 5.64
N TYR A 49 -2.11 10.81 4.52
CA TYR A 49 -2.95 9.66 4.24
C TYR A 49 -2.71 9.12 2.83
N VAL A 50 -3.00 7.84 2.67
CA VAL A 50 -3.17 7.17 1.38
C VAL A 50 -4.63 6.79 1.27
N GLU A 51 -5.32 7.38 0.29
CA GLU A 51 -6.67 6.98 -0.10
C GLU A 51 -6.58 5.70 -0.92
N THR A 52 -6.97 4.59 -0.30
CA THR A 52 -7.00 3.29 -0.94
C THR A 52 -8.39 2.96 -1.44
N THR A 53 -8.49 2.48 -2.68
CA THR A 53 -9.71 1.92 -3.26
C THR A 53 -9.50 0.44 -3.54
N TYR A 54 -10.42 -0.42 -3.11
CA TYR A 54 -10.34 -1.86 -3.36
C TYR A 54 -11.19 -2.26 -4.55
N HIS A 55 -10.54 -2.78 -5.57
CA HIS A 55 -11.16 -3.23 -6.79
C HIS A 55 -11.23 -4.76 -6.77
N PRO A 56 -12.41 -5.38 -6.67
CA PRO A 56 -12.52 -6.82 -6.76
C PRO A 56 -12.06 -7.30 -8.14
N VAL A 57 -11.41 -8.47 -8.15
CA VAL A 57 -11.03 -9.20 -9.36
C VAL A 57 -11.35 -10.68 -9.19
N SER A 58 -11.88 -11.29 -10.24
CA SER A 58 -12.31 -12.69 -10.23
C SER A 58 -11.27 -13.63 -10.81
N ASP A 59 -10.29 -13.16 -11.60
CA ASP A 59 -9.33 -14.04 -12.27
C ASP A 59 -7.98 -13.34 -12.46
N MET A 60 -6.92 -14.13 -12.64
CA MET A 60 -5.55 -13.60 -12.86
C MET A 60 -5.41 -12.72 -14.11
N PRO A 61 -5.99 -13.07 -15.28
CA PRO A 61 -5.89 -12.21 -16.46
C PRO A 61 -6.61 -10.86 -16.27
N ASP A 62 -7.73 -10.87 -15.54
CA ASP A 62 -8.47 -9.65 -15.19
C ASP A 62 -7.65 -8.78 -14.22
N ALA A 63 -7.01 -9.41 -13.23
CA ALA A 63 -6.08 -8.73 -12.32
C ALA A 63 -4.92 -8.05 -13.07
N ILE A 64 -4.26 -8.75 -14.00
CA ILE A 64 -3.16 -8.19 -14.81
C ILE A 64 -3.65 -6.99 -15.61
N LYS A 65 -4.75 -7.14 -16.34
CA LYS A 65 -5.33 -6.06 -17.16
C LYS A 65 -5.64 -4.83 -16.31
N LYS A 66 -6.23 -5.03 -15.13
CA LYS A 66 -6.60 -3.94 -14.22
C LYS A 66 -5.37 -3.26 -13.62
N ILE A 67 -4.32 -4.02 -13.31
CA ILE A 67 -3.03 -3.44 -12.90
C ILE A 67 -2.44 -2.60 -14.02
N GLU A 68 -2.42 -3.09 -15.26
CA GLU A 68 -1.90 -2.34 -16.41
C GLU A 68 -2.68 -1.03 -16.65
N GLU A 69 -4.01 -1.09 -16.60
CA GLU A 69 -4.88 0.08 -16.75
C GLU A 69 -4.63 1.11 -15.64
N MET A 70 -4.51 0.68 -14.38
CA MET A 70 -4.31 1.58 -13.24
C MET A 70 -2.88 2.11 -13.17
N THR A 71 -1.88 1.34 -13.61
CA THR A 71 -0.48 1.78 -13.68
C THR A 71 -0.27 2.82 -14.78
N ALA A 72 -1.10 2.80 -15.83
CA ALA A 72 -1.07 3.81 -16.89
C ALA A 72 -1.66 5.16 -16.45
N ASP A 73 -2.44 5.19 -15.36
CA ASP A 73 -3.04 6.42 -14.83
C ASP A 73 -2.04 7.15 -13.91
N PRO A 74 -1.56 8.35 -14.29
CA PRO A 74 -0.59 9.11 -13.49
C PRO A 74 -1.19 9.71 -12.20
N SER A 75 -2.50 9.58 -11.97
CA SER A 75 -3.16 10.04 -10.74
C SER A 75 -3.07 9.03 -9.59
N ILE A 76 -2.60 7.81 -9.87
CA ILE A 76 -2.44 6.74 -8.89
C ILE A 76 -0.97 6.66 -8.46
N ASP A 77 -0.72 6.84 -7.17
CA ASP A 77 0.63 6.82 -6.61
C ASP A 77 1.08 5.39 -6.25
N TYR A 78 0.14 4.53 -5.87
CA TYR A 78 0.41 3.16 -5.47
C TYR A 78 -0.57 2.18 -6.12
N VAL A 79 -0.05 1.06 -6.61
CA VAL A 79 -0.85 -0.07 -7.08
C VAL A 79 -0.34 -1.32 -6.36
N ASP A 80 -1.27 -2.06 -5.77
CA ASP A 80 -1.01 -3.33 -5.10
C ASP A 80 -2.09 -4.35 -5.47
N GLY A 81 -1.80 -5.63 -5.28
CA GLY A 81 -2.70 -6.71 -5.63
C GLY A 81 -2.56 -7.90 -4.69
N ILE A 82 -3.69 -8.35 -4.14
CA ILE A 82 -3.76 -9.53 -3.28
C ILE A 82 -4.73 -10.53 -3.91
N MET A 83 -4.24 -11.74 -4.19
CA MET A 83 -5.09 -12.86 -4.61
C MET A 83 -5.34 -13.77 -3.41
N PHE A 84 -6.60 -13.89 -2.98
CA PHE A 84 -7.01 -14.80 -1.90
C PHE A 84 -7.24 -16.23 -2.40
N SER A 85 -7.69 -16.37 -3.65
CA SER A 85 -7.82 -17.66 -4.33
C SER A 85 -7.64 -17.49 -5.83
N LYS A 86 -7.63 -18.58 -6.61
CA LYS A 86 -7.61 -18.51 -8.08
C LYS A 86 -8.75 -17.66 -8.67
N LYS A 87 -9.86 -17.53 -7.94
CA LYS A 87 -11.08 -16.87 -8.38
C LYS A 87 -11.48 -15.63 -7.58
N LYS A 88 -10.66 -15.23 -6.61
CA LYS A 88 -10.97 -14.14 -5.67
C LYS A 88 -9.71 -13.37 -5.38
N GLY A 89 -9.69 -12.10 -5.76
CA GLY A 89 -8.61 -11.18 -5.43
C GLY A 89 -9.09 -9.74 -5.35
N ALA A 90 -8.17 -8.87 -4.97
CA ALA A 90 -8.35 -7.44 -4.87
C ALA A 90 -7.15 -6.74 -5.51
N ILE A 91 -7.41 -5.74 -6.35
CA ILE A 91 -6.42 -4.74 -6.73
C ILE A 91 -6.66 -3.52 -5.86
N ILE A 92 -5.63 -3.06 -5.16
CA ILE A 92 -5.67 -1.91 -4.27
C ILE A 92 -4.96 -0.76 -4.96
N THR A 93 -5.67 0.34 -5.20
CA THR A 93 -5.07 1.57 -5.74
C THR A 93 -4.99 2.62 -4.65
N GLY A 94 -3.81 3.19 -4.41
CA GLY A 94 -3.55 4.21 -3.40
C GLY A 94 -3.23 5.56 -4.03
N ARG A 95 -3.83 6.62 -3.48
CA ARG A 95 -3.53 8.01 -3.81
C ARG A 95 -3.08 8.79 -2.58
N LEU A 96 -1.98 9.51 -2.68
CA LEU A 96 -1.41 10.33 -1.61
C LEU A 96 -2.24 11.60 -1.40
N THR A 97 -2.78 11.81 -0.20
CA THR A 97 -3.54 13.02 0.15
C THR A 97 -3.27 13.50 1.59
N ASP A 98 -3.34 14.82 1.80
CA ASP A 98 -3.27 15.41 3.15
C ASP A 98 -4.65 15.54 3.80
N THR A 99 -5.69 15.64 2.98
CA THR A 99 -7.09 15.77 3.40
C THR A 99 -7.90 14.65 2.75
N PRO A 100 -8.39 13.66 3.51
CA PRO A 100 -9.25 12.64 2.95
C PRO A 100 -10.54 13.27 2.41
N THR A 101 -10.98 12.77 1.27
CA THR A 101 -12.22 13.16 0.59
C THR A 101 -13.41 12.93 1.52
N GLU A 102 -14.42 13.81 1.48
CA GLU A 102 -15.65 13.65 2.23
C GLU A 102 -16.24 12.26 1.96
N ASN A 103 -16.60 11.54 3.04
CA ASN A 103 -17.15 10.18 3.04
C ASN A 103 -16.14 9.01 2.94
N THR A 104 -14.83 9.25 3.12
CA THR A 104 -13.84 8.17 3.23
C THR A 104 -13.50 7.87 4.70
N PRO A 105 -13.89 6.70 5.27
CA PRO A 105 -13.54 6.35 6.63
C PRO A 105 -12.02 6.17 6.80
N VAL A 106 -11.49 6.67 7.91
CA VAL A 106 -10.08 6.47 8.28
C VAL A 106 -9.92 5.08 8.88
N GLN A 107 -9.16 4.22 8.22
CA GLN A 107 -8.85 2.87 8.68
C GLN A 107 -7.44 2.83 9.25
N ARG A 108 -7.28 2.21 10.42
CA ARG A 108 -6.00 1.97 11.07
C ARG A 108 -5.75 0.48 11.29
N PHE A 109 -4.50 0.08 11.38
CA PHE A 109 -4.02 -1.29 11.55
C PHE A 109 -2.99 -1.42 12.68
N SER A 110 -2.57 -0.31 13.30
CA SER A 110 -1.51 -0.30 14.30
C SER A 110 -1.87 -0.90 15.68
N SER A 111 -3.14 -1.20 15.95
CA SER A 111 -3.54 -1.76 17.24
C SER A 111 -3.46 -3.29 17.24
N ALA A 112 -3.04 -3.90 18.35
CA ALA A 112 -2.94 -5.36 18.48
C ALA A 112 -4.27 -6.12 18.28
N SER A 113 -5.41 -5.43 18.37
CA SER A 113 -6.75 -5.96 18.12
C SER A 113 -7.23 -5.77 16.68
N ASP A 114 -6.50 -4.99 15.87
CA ASP A 114 -6.91 -4.68 14.50
C ASP A 114 -6.65 -5.90 13.59
N PRO A 115 -7.56 -6.17 12.63
CA PRO A 115 -7.34 -7.22 11.67
C PRO A 115 -6.17 -6.86 10.75
N TRP A 116 -5.39 -7.86 10.36
CA TRP A 116 -4.32 -7.69 9.39
C TRP A 116 -4.87 -7.09 8.09
N PHE A 117 -4.06 -6.27 7.41
CA PHE A 117 -4.46 -5.56 6.20
C PHE A 117 -5.17 -6.45 5.16
N TYR A 118 -4.63 -7.62 4.86
CA TYR A 118 -5.25 -8.53 3.88
C TYR A 118 -6.63 -9.06 4.33
N MET A 119 -6.84 -9.30 5.63
CA MET A 119 -8.13 -9.73 6.17
C MET A 119 -9.16 -8.60 6.10
N HIS A 120 -8.73 -7.36 6.34
CA HIS A 120 -9.58 -6.19 6.17
C HIS A 120 -10.02 -6.03 4.72
N VAL A 121 -9.09 -6.16 3.76
CA VAL A 121 -9.39 -6.13 2.33
C VAL A 121 -10.40 -7.22 1.97
N GLU A 122 -10.16 -8.47 2.38
CA GLU A 122 -11.07 -9.58 2.08
C GLU A 122 -12.47 -9.34 2.65
N SER A 123 -12.56 -8.98 3.93
CA SER A 123 -13.85 -8.73 4.58
C SER A 123 -14.59 -7.53 3.99
N SER A 124 -13.87 -6.52 3.49
CA SER A 124 -14.45 -5.36 2.83
C SER A 124 -15.00 -5.70 1.45
N LEU A 125 -14.38 -6.64 0.74
CA LEU A 125 -14.92 -7.17 -0.51
C LEU A 125 -16.17 -8.03 -0.27
N ASP A 126 -16.16 -8.87 0.76
CA ASP A 126 -17.30 -9.74 1.09
C ASP A 126 -18.51 -8.92 1.58
N LYS A 127 -18.29 -7.82 2.31
CA LYS A 127 -19.36 -6.88 2.71
C LYS A 127 -19.80 -5.96 1.56
N GLY A 128 -18.91 -5.68 0.62
CA GLY A 128 -19.12 -4.75 -0.49
C GLY A 128 -19.75 -5.37 -1.74
N SER A 129 -20.03 -6.70 -1.75
CA SER A 129 -20.56 -7.39 -2.93
C SER A 129 -21.92 -6.87 -3.41
N ASP A 130 -22.64 -6.14 -2.56
CA ASP A 130 -23.97 -5.58 -2.83
C ASP A 130 -23.93 -4.13 -3.38
N SER A 131 -22.81 -3.43 -3.22
CA SER A 131 -22.64 -2.04 -3.64
C SER A 131 -21.76 -1.93 -4.88
N LYS A 132 -22.29 -1.33 -5.97
CA LYS A 132 -21.54 -1.10 -7.24
C LYS A 132 -20.31 -0.19 -7.11
N ILE A 133 -20.08 0.43 -5.95
CA ILE A 133 -19.01 1.38 -5.73
C ILE A 133 -17.88 0.66 -4.99
N PRO A 134 -16.64 0.66 -5.50
CA PRO A 134 -15.52 0.04 -4.81
C PRO A 134 -15.29 0.74 -3.47
N PRO A 135 -15.11 0.00 -2.36
CA PRO A 135 -14.95 0.61 -1.05
C PRO A 135 -13.64 1.41 -1.00
N ARG A 136 -13.71 2.56 -0.34
CA ARG A 136 -12.60 3.50 -0.19
C ARG A 136 -12.28 3.70 1.28
N PHE A 137 -10.99 3.74 1.60
CA PHE A 137 -10.48 3.95 2.95
C PHE A 137 -9.30 4.92 2.93
N ALA A 138 -9.19 5.74 3.96
CA ALA A 138 -8.05 6.63 4.16
C ALA A 138 -7.14 6.00 5.22
N ILE A 139 -5.98 5.51 4.79
CA ILE A 139 -5.04 4.83 5.68
C ILE A 139 -3.88 5.79 5.97
N PRO A 140 -3.44 5.96 7.23
CA PRO A 140 -2.24 6.74 7.52
C PRO A 140 -1.04 6.22 6.73
N LEU A 141 -0.24 7.12 6.14
CA LEU A 141 0.86 6.73 5.24
C LEU A 141 1.81 5.69 5.86
N ALA A 142 2.19 5.88 7.13
CA ALA A 142 3.05 4.94 7.84
C ALA A 142 2.43 3.54 7.92
N GLU A 143 1.16 3.44 8.27
CA GLU A 143 0.46 2.15 8.39
C GLU A 143 0.25 1.48 7.04
N TYR A 144 0.00 2.25 5.97
CA TYR A 144 -0.10 1.71 4.61
C TYR A 144 1.23 1.14 4.10
N LEU A 145 2.35 1.79 4.42
CA LEU A 145 3.68 1.35 4.00
C LEU A 145 4.17 0.13 4.77
N PHE A 146 3.88 0.06 6.07
CA PHE A 146 4.38 -1.03 6.92
C PHE A 146 3.42 -2.22 7.04
N ARG A 147 2.12 -2.03 6.80
CA ARG A 147 1.10 -3.10 6.74
C ARG A 147 1.09 -4.03 7.97
N ILE A 148 1.56 -3.51 9.11
CA ILE A 148 1.70 -4.23 10.40
C ILE A 148 0.33 -4.54 10.99
#